data_AF-A0A2P2M8M8-F1
#
_entry.id   AF-A0A2P2M8M8-F1
#
_cell.length_a   1.000
_cell.length_b   1.000
_cell.length_c   1.000
_cell.angle_alpha   90.00
_cell.angle_beta   90.00
_cell.angle_gamma   90.00
#
_symmetry.space_group_name_H-M   'P 1'
#
loop_
_entity.id
_entity.type
_entity.pdbx_description
1 polymer ?
#
loop_
_entity_poly.entity_id
_entity_poly.type
_entity_poly.pdbx_seq_one_letter_code
_entity_poly.pdbx_strand_id
1 'polypeptide(L)'
;MNFYIRYLQLKASPTNRAITDYHFFNTFFYKKLKQAVSYKGSDKESSFVTFRRWWRGVNIFQKAYVFIPIHDDLHWSLVIICIPNKEDESGPIILHLDSLGLHHSKLVFEDIRSYLSEEWNYMNQEASPSDLPILDKIWKHLPYRIDENIISVIAYVKCQDNYVHCG
;
A
#
# COMPACT_ATOMS: atom_id res chain seq x y z
N MET A 1 0.03 -1.05 17.30
CA MET A 1 0.06 -0.30 16.03
C MET A 1 -1.33 0.13 15.53
N ASN A 2 -2.29 -0.79 15.30
CA ASN A 2 -3.63 -0.42 14.78
C ASN A 2 -4.36 0.68 15.57
N PHE A 3 -4.28 0.64 16.91
CA PHE A 3 -4.86 1.68 17.77
C PHE A 3 -4.23 3.05 17.51
N TYR A 4 -2.91 3.11 17.40
CA TYR A 4 -2.18 4.35 17.15
C TYR A 4 -2.48 4.92 15.77
N ILE A 5 -2.61 4.06 14.75
CA ILE A 5 -3.07 4.48 13.42
C ILE A 5 -4.46 5.13 13.49
N ARG A 6 -5.42 4.49 14.18
CA ARG A 6 -6.76 5.07 14.37
C ARG A 6 -6.71 6.39 15.12
N TYR A 7 -5.88 6.49 16.14
CA TYR A 7 -5.66 7.72 16.88
C TYR A 7 -5.10 8.85 15.98
N LEU A 8 -4.12 8.56 15.13
CA LEU A 8 -3.57 9.52 14.17
C LEU A 8 -4.63 9.96 13.16
N GLN A 9 -5.45 9.04 12.66
CA GLN A 9 -6.56 9.35 11.75
C GLN A 9 -7.57 10.31 12.40
N LEU A 10 -7.91 10.09 13.68
CA LEU A 10 -8.81 10.98 14.42
C LEU A 10 -8.19 12.37 14.64
N LYS A 11 -6.89 12.46 14.88
CA LYS A 11 -6.18 13.73 15.07
C LYS A 11 -5.94 14.51 13.78
N ALA A 12 -5.68 13.83 12.67
CA ALA A 12 -5.45 14.44 11.36
C ALA A 12 -6.74 14.97 10.70
N SER A 13 -7.90 14.76 11.34
CA SER A 13 -9.23 15.09 10.83
C SER A 13 -9.88 16.37 11.42
N PRO A 14 -9.30 17.59 11.30
CA PRO A 14 -10.07 18.82 11.46
C PRO A 14 -10.95 19.17 10.24
N THR A 15 -10.68 18.59 9.06
CA THR A 15 -11.38 18.92 7.80
C THR A 15 -11.67 17.64 7.03
N ASN A 16 -12.95 17.41 6.68
CA ASN A 16 -13.48 16.17 6.08
C ASN A 16 -12.75 15.69 4.79
N ARG A 17 -12.02 16.58 4.11
CA ARG A 17 -11.23 16.26 2.91
C ARG A 17 -10.03 15.35 3.19
N ALA A 18 -9.38 15.46 4.35
CA ALA A 18 -8.19 14.65 4.61
C ALA A 18 -8.53 13.14 4.66
N ILE A 19 -9.67 12.78 5.24
CA ILE A 19 -10.10 11.38 5.41
C ILE A 19 -10.33 10.67 4.06
N THR A 20 -10.69 11.39 3.01
CA THR A 20 -10.97 10.77 1.70
C THR A 20 -9.71 10.38 0.95
N ASP A 21 -8.57 11.02 1.26
CA ASP A 21 -7.35 10.93 0.45
C ASP A 21 -6.37 9.86 0.94
N TYR A 22 -6.56 9.34 2.16
CA TYR A 22 -5.73 8.25 2.70
C TYR A 22 -6.52 6.99 3.02
N HIS A 23 -5.86 5.85 2.91
CA HIS A 23 -6.35 4.57 3.43
C HIS A 23 -5.26 3.89 4.25
N PHE A 24 -5.64 3.39 5.42
CA PHE A 24 -4.74 2.61 6.28
C PHE A 24 -5.27 1.19 6.40
N PHE A 25 -4.47 0.24 5.94
CA PHE A 25 -4.73 -1.16 6.20
C PHE A 25 -4.39 -1.52 7.64
N ASN A 26 -5.06 -2.56 8.14
CA ASN A 26 -4.67 -3.16 9.40
C ASN A 26 -3.39 -3.98 9.25
N THR A 27 -2.74 -4.27 10.37
CA THR A 27 -1.46 -5.00 10.43
C THR A 27 -1.52 -6.46 9.97
N PHE A 28 -2.70 -7.04 9.78
CA PHE A 28 -2.86 -8.42 9.31
C PHE A 28 -2.95 -8.51 7.78
N PHE A 29 -3.23 -7.38 7.12
CA PHE A 29 -3.45 -7.32 5.67
C PHE A 29 -2.25 -7.88 4.90
N TYR A 30 -1.04 -7.38 5.15
CA TYR A 30 0.13 -7.77 4.36
C TYR A 30 0.44 -9.27 4.46
N LYS A 31 0.36 -9.85 5.67
CA LYS A 31 0.55 -11.29 5.87
C LYS A 31 -0.43 -12.12 5.03
N LYS A 32 -1.68 -11.66 4.93
CA LYS A 32 -2.70 -12.32 4.11
C LYS A 32 -2.49 -12.08 2.62
N LEU A 33 -2.00 -10.90 2.24
CA LEU A 33 -1.63 -10.59 0.87
C LEU A 33 -0.53 -11.53 0.37
N LYS A 34 0.56 -11.66 1.11
CA LYS A 34 1.67 -12.57 0.82
C LYS A 34 1.19 -14.01 0.59
N GLN A 35 0.23 -14.48 1.40
CA GLN A 35 -0.40 -15.80 1.22
C GLN A 35 -1.18 -15.92 -0.09
N ALA A 36 -1.93 -14.89 -0.46
CA ALA A 36 -2.76 -14.88 -1.67
C ALA A 36 -1.91 -14.77 -2.95
N VAL A 37 -0.89 -13.91 -2.97
CA VAL A 37 -0.04 -13.69 -4.17
C VAL A 37 1.00 -14.80 -4.37
N SER A 38 1.43 -15.47 -3.31
CA SER A 38 2.35 -16.61 -3.40
C SER A 38 1.69 -17.88 -3.97
N TYR A 39 0.36 -17.93 -4.04
CA TYR A 39 -0.35 -19.13 -4.51
C TYR A 39 -0.31 -19.22 -6.04
N LYS A 40 0.36 -20.25 -6.56
CA LYS A 40 0.52 -20.51 -8.02
C LYS A 40 -0.32 -21.68 -8.54
N GLY A 41 -1.30 -22.16 -7.78
CA GLY A 41 -2.20 -23.24 -8.17
C GLY A 41 -3.29 -22.79 -9.16
N SER A 42 -4.02 -23.76 -9.74
CA SER A 42 -5.15 -23.52 -10.66
C SER A 42 -6.28 -22.68 -10.06
N ASP A 43 -6.36 -22.62 -8.72
CA ASP A 43 -7.41 -21.91 -7.97
C ASP A 43 -7.01 -20.47 -7.59
N LYS A 44 -5.99 -19.89 -8.22
CA LYS A 44 -5.50 -18.53 -7.90
C LYS A 44 -6.62 -17.48 -7.93
N GLU A 45 -7.48 -17.53 -8.93
CA GLU A 45 -8.59 -16.59 -9.12
C GLU A 45 -9.65 -16.69 -7.99
N SER A 46 -10.02 -17.91 -7.58
CA SER A 46 -10.99 -18.13 -6.49
C SER A 46 -10.42 -17.72 -5.12
N SER A 47 -9.11 -17.89 -4.92
CA SER A 47 -8.41 -17.48 -3.71
C SER A 47 -8.34 -15.95 -3.57
N PHE A 48 -8.11 -15.22 -4.67
CA PHE A 48 -8.06 -13.76 -4.66
C PHE A 48 -9.43 -13.15 -4.38
N VAL A 49 -10.49 -13.63 -5.04
CA VAL A 49 -11.87 -13.16 -4.80
C VAL A 49 -12.28 -13.35 -3.32
N THR A 50 -11.89 -14.47 -2.71
CA THR A 50 -12.12 -14.72 -1.28
C THR A 50 -11.32 -13.75 -0.41
N PHE A 51 -10.07 -13.47 -0.79
CA PHE A 51 -9.20 -12.57 -0.05
C PHE A 51 -9.61 -11.09 -0.17
N ARG A 52 -10.14 -10.68 -1.34
CA ARG A 52 -10.66 -9.33 -1.62
C ARG A 52 -11.68 -8.85 -0.60
N ARG A 53 -12.39 -9.77 0.06
CA ARG A 53 -13.31 -9.45 1.17
C ARG A 53 -12.68 -8.59 2.26
N TRP A 54 -11.36 -8.65 2.44
CA TRP A 54 -10.60 -7.85 3.42
C TRP A 54 -10.59 -6.35 3.11
N TRP A 55 -10.81 -5.95 1.86
CA TRP A 55 -10.87 -4.54 1.44
C TRP A 55 -12.10 -4.24 0.57
N ARG A 56 -13.13 -5.08 0.68
CA ARG A 56 -14.40 -4.90 -0.02
C ARG A 56 -15.03 -3.55 0.38
N GLY A 57 -15.38 -2.75 -0.61
CA GLY A 57 -15.95 -1.42 -0.43
C GLY A 57 -14.93 -0.29 -0.31
N VAL A 58 -13.63 -0.59 -0.43
CA VAL A 58 -12.57 0.43 -0.52
C VAL A 58 -12.01 0.42 -1.93
N ASN A 59 -12.25 1.50 -2.67
CA ASN A 59 -11.53 1.74 -3.92
C ASN A 59 -10.19 2.41 -3.58
N ILE A 60 -9.12 1.62 -3.53
CA ILE A 60 -7.78 2.13 -3.21
C ILE A 60 -7.26 3.12 -4.25
N PHE A 61 -7.70 3.03 -5.50
CA PHE A 61 -7.27 3.90 -6.59
C PHE A 61 -7.89 5.30 -6.54
N GLN A 62 -8.90 5.50 -5.69
CA GLN A 62 -9.47 6.82 -5.37
C GLN A 62 -8.77 7.50 -4.18
N LYS A 63 -7.70 6.90 -3.65
CA LYS A 63 -6.91 7.44 -2.55
C LYS A 63 -5.63 8.04 -3.11
N ALA A 64 -5.14 9.12 -2.51
CA ALA A 64 -3.82 9.65 -2.81
C ALA A 64 -2.72 8.80 -2.14
N TYR A 65 -2.99 8.28 -0.94
CA TYR A 65 -2.03 7.48 -0.17
C TYR A 65 -2.66 6.22 0.42
N VAL A 66 -1.98 5.09 0.28
CA VAL A 66 -2.36 3.82 0.90
C VAL A 66 -1.22 3.32 1.78
N PHE A 67 -1.51 3.15 3.07
CA PHE A 67 -0.55 2.73 4.09
C PHE A 67 -0.77 1.26 4.44
N ILE A 68 0.29 0.45 4.29
CA ILE A 68 0.28 -0.99 4.57
C ILE A 68 1.37 -1.30 5.61
N PRO A 69 1.01 -1.40 6.89
CA PRO A 69 1.95 -1.86 7.92
C PRO A 69 2.33 -3.33 7.68
N ILE A 70 3.62 -3.63 7.77
CA ILE A 70 4.17 -4.98 7.71
C ILE A 70 4.63 -5.38 9.11
N HIS A 71 4.19 -6.54 9.55
CA HIS A 71 4.63 -7.16 10.79
C HIS A 71 4.94 -8.64 10.56
N ASP A 72 6.22 -8.96 10.51
CA ASP A 72 6.74 -10.31 10.38
C ASP A 72 7.99 -10.42 11.27
N ASP A 73 8.27 -11.62 11.80
CA ASP A 73 9.49 -11.91 12.60
C ASP A 73 9.87 -10.87 13.67
N LEU A 74 8.88 -10.39 14.44
CA LEU A 74 9.02 -9.36 15.49
C LEU A 74 9.54 -8.01 14.99
N HIS A 75 9.51 -7.77 13.69
CA HIS A 75 9.95 -6.55 13.04
C HIS A 75 8.78 -5.82 12.38
N TRP A 76 8.86 -4.48 12.40
CA TRP A 76 7.87 -3.61 11.78
C TRP A 76 8.50 -2.82 10.63
N SER A 77 7.86 -2.86 9.47
CA SER A 77 8.12 -1.91 8.39
C SER A 77 6.80 -1.36 7.84
N LEU A 78 6.88 -0.40 6.92
CA LEU A 78 5.71 0.25 6.34
C LEU A 78 5.88 0.38 4.83
N VAL A 79 4.83 0.00 4.10
CA VAL A 79 4.68 0.35 2.68
C VAL A 79 3.73 1.53 2.55
N ILE A 80 4.09 2.47 1.68
CA ILE A 80 3.23 3.57 1.25
C ILE A 80 3.08 3.49 -0.26
N ILE A 81 1.85 3.42 -0.75
CA ILE A 81 1.54 3.53 -2.17
C ILE A 81 1.03 4.95 -2.40
N CYS A 82 1.76 5.72 -3.20
CA CYS A 82 1.37 7.05 -3.66
C CYS A 82 0.70 6.91 -5.01
N ILE A 83 -0.54 7.37 -5.10
CA ILE A 83 -1.35 7.25 -6.31
C ILE A 83 -1.50 8.67 -6.89
N PRO A 84 -1.01 8.90 -8.11
CA PRO A 84 -1.08 10.21 -8.75
C PRO A 84 -2.52 10.58 -9.12
N ASN A 85 -2.78 11.88 -9.21
CA ASN A 85 -4.06 12.40 -9.66
C ASN A 85 -4.27 12.14 -11.16
N LYS A 86 -5.53 12.21 -11.63
CA LYS A 86 -5.92 11.99 -13.03
C LYS A 86 -5.14 12.81 -14.07
N GLU A 87 -4.66 13.98 -13.67
CA GLU A 87 -3.96 14.94 -14.52
C GLU A 87 -2.47 14.66 -14.64
N ASP A 88 -1.92 13.82 -13.76
CA ASP A 88 -0.52 13.42 -13.76
C ASP A 88 -0.34 12.16 -14.60
N GLU A 89 0.69 12.16 -15.47
CA GLU A 89 1.01 11.03 -16.33
C GLU A 89 1.91 9.99 -15.65
N SER A 90 2.37 10.26 -14.43
CA SER A 90 3.16 9.32 -13.64
C SER A 90 2.34 8.09 -13.25
N GLY A 91 3.02 6.97 -13.01
CA GLY A 91 2.39 5.80 -12.39
C GLY A 91 2.41 5.88 -10.86
N PRO A 92 1.80 4.91 -10.17
CA PRO A 92 1.85 4.86 -8.71
C PRO A 92 3.26 4.55 -8.23
N ILE A 93 3.65 5.20 -7.13
CA ILE A 93 4.97 5.05 -6.51
C ILE A 93 4.81 4.18 -5.26
N ILE A 94 5.67 3.17 -5.11
CA ILE A 94 5.71 2.32 -3.93
C ILE A 94 6.95 2.67 -3.10
N LEU A 95 6.72 3.10 -1.86
CA LEU A 95 7.77 3.40 -0.90
C LEU A 95 7.81 2.29 0.15
N HIS A 96 8.97 1.73 0.41
CA HIS A 96 9.19 0.81 1.54
C HIS A 96 10.10 1.45 2.58
N LEU A 97 9.54 1.63 3.79
CA LEU A 97 10.19 2.22 4.94
C LEU A 97 10.53 1.11 5.93
N ASP A 98 11.79 0.73 5.97
CA ASP A 98 12.32 -0.27 6.88
C ASP A 98 13.58 0.27 7.56
N SER A 99 13.48 0.55 8.86
CA SER A 99 14.58 1.13 9.64
C SER A 99 15.72 0.15 9.93
N LEU A 100 15.45 -1.16 9.92
CA LEU A 100 16.46 -2.20 10.21
C LEU A 100 16.86 -2.97 8.96
N GLY A 101 16.15 -2.80 7.84
CA GLY A 101 16.41 -3.49 6.59
C GLY A 101 16.19 -5.01 6.64
N LEU A 102 15.40 -5.49 7.61
CA LEU A 102 15.17 -6.93 7.83
C LEU A 102 14.11 -7.49 6.86
N HIS A 103 13.21 -6.66 6.33
CA HIS A 103 12.30 -7.07 5.28
C HIS A 103 12.94 -6.87 3.90
N HIS A 104 12.95 -7.92 3.09
CA HIS A 104 13.46 -7.86 1.72
C HIS A 104 12.57 -7.00 0.82
N SER A 105 12.95 -5.73 0.64
CA SER A 105 12.20 -4.74 -0.16
C SER A 105 11.78 -5.25 -1.53
N LYS A 106 12.62 -6.02 -2.22
CA LYS A 106 12.30 -6.60 -3.54
C LYS A 106 11.06 -7.51 -3.49
N LEU A 107 10.98 -8.39 -2.50
CA LEU A 107 9.83 -9.29 -2.33
C LEU A 107 8.58 -8.50 -1.93
N VAL A 108 8.75 -7.51 -1.04
CA VAL A 108 7.67 -6.60 -0.66
C VAL A 108 7.11 -5.89 -1.89
N PHE A 109 7.95 -5.35 -2.76
CA PHE A 109 7.50 -4.69 -3.97
C PHE A 109 6.82 -5.64 -4.97
N GLU A 110 7.33 -6.86 -5.14
CA GLU A 110 6.69 -7.90 -5.97
C GLU A 110 5.28 -8.27 -5.46
N ASP A 111 5.12 -8.42 -4.14
CA ASP A 111 3.82 -8.68 -3.51
C ASP A 111 2.83 -7.53 -3.77
N ILE A 112 3.28 -6.28 -3.60
CA ILE A 112 2.44 -5.09 -3.78
C ILE A 112 2.13 -4.86 -5.26
N ARG A 113 3.06 -5.10 -6.18
CA ARG A 113 2.80 -5.08 -7.62
C ARG A 113 1.73 -6.08 -8.01
N SER A 114 1.83 -7.30 -7.47
CA SER A 114 0.85 -8.36 -7.70
C SER A 114 -0.52 -7.94 -7.17
N TYR A 115 -0.58 -7.39 -5.96
CA TYR A 115 -1.80 -6.82 -5.39
C TYR A 115 -2.46 -5.79 -6.31
N LEU A 116 -1.72 -4.75 -6.72
CA LEU A 116 -2.26 -3.68 -7.57
C LEU A 116 -2.76 -4.21 -8.92
N SER A 117 -2.06 -5.18 -9.49
CA SER A 117 -2.43 -5.80 -10.76
C SER A 117 -3.72 -6.61 -10.67
N GLU A 118 -3.85 -7.45 -9.63
CA GLU A 118 -5.06 -8.25 -9.40
C GLU A 118 -6.27 -7.36 -9.04
N GLU A 119 -6.03 -6.32 -8.24
CA GLU A 119 -7.07 -5.34 -7.88
C GLU A 119 -7.61 -4.60 -9.09
N TRP A 120 -6.72 -4.22 -10.01
CA TRP A 120 -7.08 -3.58 -11.28
C TRP A 120 -7.88 -4.53 -12.18
N ASN A 121 -7.41 -5.77 -12.35
CA ASN A 121 -8.09 -6.76 -13.18
C ASN A 121 -9.53 -7.00 -12.71
N TYR A 122 -9.74 -7.10 -11.40
CA TYR A 122 -11.07 -7.23 -10.82
C TYR A 122 -11.94 -6.00 -11.10
N MET A 123 -11.42 -4.79 -10.87
CA MET A 123 -12.20 -3.56 -11.08
C MET A 123 -12.61 -3.38 -12.54
N ASN A 124 -11.79 -3.76 -13.51
CA ASN A 124 -12.14 -3.71 -14.93
C ASN A 124 -13.24 -4.68 -15.35
N GLN A 125 -13.43 -5.77 -14.61
CA GLN A 125 -14.51 -6.72 -14.88
C GLN A 125 -15.86 -6.23 -14.35
N GLU A 126 -15.87 -5.35 -13.33
CA GLU A 126 -17.08 -4.85 -12.68
C GLU A 126 -17.42 -3.37 -12.98
N ALA A 127 -16.48 -2.55 -13.46
CA ALA A 127 -16.65 -1.10 -13.60
C ALA A 127 -17.22 -0.64 -14.96
N SER A 128 -18.10 0.36 -14.93
CA SER A 128 -18.42 1.17 -16.09
C SER A 128 -17.25 2.14 -16.40
N PRO A 129 -16.92 2.46 -17.67
CA PRO A 129 -15.75 3.28 -18.02
C PRO A 129 -15.71 4.70 -17.41
N SER A 130 -16.83 5.18 -16.86
CA SER A 130 -16.96 6.55 -16.32
C SER A 130 -16.49 6.70 -14.87
N ASP A 131 -16.33 5.58 -14.13
CA ASP A 131 -15.97 5.59 -12.71
C ASP A 131 -14.46 5.41 -12.45
N LEU A 132 -13.65 5.34 -13.51
CA LEU A 132 -12.23 5.05 -13.40
C LEU A 132 -11.46 6.24 -12.79
N PRO A 133 -10.65 6.03 -11.74
CA PRO A 133 -10.02 7.10 -10.98
C PRO A 133 -8.73 7.64 -11.60
N ILE A 134 -8.15 7.03 -12.64
CA ILE A 134 -6.98 7.53 -13.39
C ILE A 134 -7.17 7.17 -14.88
N LEU A 135 -6.50 7.91 -15.78
CA LEU A 135 -6.58 7.74 -17.23
C LEU A 135 -6.18 6.33 -17.68
N ASP A 136 -7.01 5.68 -18.51
CA ASP A 136 -6.82 4.31 -19.05
C ASP A 136 -5.42 4.03 -19.64
N LYS A 137 -4.73 5.07 -20.13
CA LYS A 137 -3.39 4.96 -20.72
C LYS A 137 -2.30 4.63 -19.70
N ILE A 138 -2.42 5.09 -18.45
CA ILE A 138 -1.42 4.85 -17.40
C ILE A 138 -1.51 3.39 -16.93
N TRP A 139 -2.74 2.87 -16.81
CA TRP A 139 -2.99 1.51 -16.33
C TRP A 139 -2.65 0.41 -17.33
N LYS A 140 -2.81 0.64 -18.64
CA LYS A 140 -2.37 -0.32 -19.67
C LYS A 140 -0.86 -0.64 -19.60
N HIS A 141 -0.08 0.23 -18.94
CA HIS A 141 1.34 0.05 -18.70
C HIS A 141 1.70 -0.02 -17.21
N LEU A 142 0.73 -0.29 -16.32
CA LEU A 142 0.94 -0.32 -14.87
C LEU A 142 2.16 -1.16 -14.44
N PRO A 143 2.40 -2.38 -14.97
CA PRO A 143 3.57 -3.16 -14.56
C PRO A 143 4.91 -2.49 -14.88
N TYR A 144 4.92 -1.52 -15.81
CA TYR A 144 6.11 -0.83 -16.32
C TYR A 144 6.25 0.62 -15.84
N ARG A 145 5.26 1.17 -15.12
CA ARG A 145 5.25 2.56 -14.62
C ARG A 145 5.22 2.67 -13.10
N ILE A 146 5.48 1.57 -12.39
CA ILE A 146 5.58 1.59 -10.92
C ILE A 146 7.02 1.93 -10.54
N ASP A 147 7.19 3.09 -9.89
CA ASP A 147 8.47 3.47 -9.31
C ASP A 147 8.60 2.90 -7.91
N GLU A 148 9.74 2.27 -7.64
CA GLU A 148 10.06 1.64 -6.35
C GLU A 148 11.18 2.42 -5.67
N ASN A 149 10.93 2.91 -4.46
CA ASN A 149 11.95 3.59 -3.67
C ASN A 149 12.07 2.97 -2.28
N ILE A 150 13.31 2.62 -1.92
CA ILE A 150 13.67 2.23 -0.56
C ILE A 150 14.02 3.51 0.18
N ILE A 151 13.31 3.79 1.27
CA ILE A 151 13.61 4.94 2.12
C ILE A 151 14.36 4.42 3.34
N SER A 152 15.63 4.81 3.46
CA SER A 152 16.39 4.63 4.68
C SER A 152 15.81 5.52 5.77
N VAL A 153 15.06 4.92 6.71
CA VAL A 153 14.54 5.65 7.86
C VAL A 153 15.66 5.73 8.90
N ILE A 154 16.38 6.84 8.93
CA ILE A 154 17.28 7.15 10.04
C ILE A 154 16.41 7.45 11.25
N ALA A 155 16.33 6.51 12.20
CA ALA A 155 15.65 6.72 13.46
C ALA A 155 16.48 7.71 14.30
N TYR A 156 16.14 8.99 14.24
CA TYR A 156 16.61 9.94 15.24
C TYR A 156 15.81 9.73 16.52
N VAL A 157 16.37 8.98 17.47
CA VAL A 157 15.85 8.97 18.83
C VAL A 157 16.21 10.32 19.44
N LYS A 158 15.18 11.15 19.67
CA LYS A 158 15.34 12.38 20.46
C LYS A 158 15.47 11.94 21.92
N CYS A 159 16.70 11.63 22.33
CA CYS A 159 17.03 11.59 23.76
C CYS A 159 17.17 13.04 24.22
N GLN A 160 16.66 13.37 25.40
CA GLN A 160 16.70 14.75 25.91
C GLN A 160 18.11 15.34 25.73
N ASP A 161 18.14 16.42 24.95
CA ASP A 161 19.26 17.30 24.62
C ASP A 161 20.40 16.80 23.72
N ASN A 162 20.32 15.64 23.05
CA ASN A 162 21.21 15.34 21.90
C ASN A 162 20.65 14.28 20.92
N TYR A 163 20.96 14.46 19.62
CA TYR A 163 20.72 13.46 18.59
C TYR A 163 21.81 12.38 18.67
N VAL A 164 21.43 11.12 18.88
CA VAL A 164 22.36 9.98 18.88
C VAL A 164 21.98 9.02 17.77
N HIS A 165 22.98 8.57 17.00
CA HIS A 165 22.81 7.53 15.99
C HIS A 165 22.68 6.18 16.68
N CYS A 166 21.54 5.50 16.52
CA CYS A 166 21.43 4.09 16.87
C CYS A 166 21.91 3.25 15.68
N GLY A 167 23.13 2.72 15.78
CA GLY A 167 23.58 1.56 15.01
C GLY A 167 23.39 0.28 15.81
#